data_AF-A0A927N700-F1
#
_entry.id   AF-A0A927N700-F1
#
_cell.length_a   1.000
_cell.length_b   1.000
_cell.length_c   1.000
_cell.angle_alpha   90.00
_cell.angle_beta   90.00
_cell.angle_gamma   90.00
#
_symmetry.space_group_name_H-M   'P 1'
#
loop_
_entity.id
_entity.type
_entity.pdbx_description
1 polymer ?
#
loop_
_entity_poly.entity_id
_entity_poly.type
_entity_poly.pdbx_seq_one_letter_code
_entity_poly.pdbx_strand_id
1 'polypeptide(L)'
;MYKCVKGHFTNKEHDGKNCPYDNMSASELSSALVIDTEQKEREKYQAVMSGARSGALDSESKRAIAHAELIYETFRNSKVDTVKISQITGYPIEDLEKIKEYIFNNDEFLPDYDQAQTWDRLRKGNPIEADYIFLKHELLELSYRNQGYSYKKAHYLAEKEYNYAKAIKEWKDGNIKKKGSNKK
;
A
#
# COMPACT_ATOMS: atom_id res chain seq x y z
N MET A 1 -23.23 -32.39 -10.94
CA MET A 1 -24.41 -32.16 -10.07
C MET A 1 -23.94 -31.27 -8.92
N TYR A 2 -24.34 -29.99 -8.91
CA TYR A 2 -23.84 -28.99 -7.96
C TYR A 2 -24.56 -29.07 -6.62
N LYS A 3 -23.83 -29.21 -5.50
CA LYS A 3 -24.36 -28.98 -4.14
C LYS A 3 -23.26 -28.50 -3.18
N CYS A 4 -23.37 -27.25 -2.72
CA CYS A 4 -23.70 -26.94 -1.31
C CYS A 4 -24.05 -25.44 -1.23
N VAL A 5 -25.13 -25.12 -0.52
CA VAL A 5 -25.60 -23.76 -0.21
C VAL A 5 -25.59 -23.68 1.31
N LYS A 6 -24.83 -22.79 1.96
CA LYS A 6 -25.00 -21.34 1.98
C LYS A 6 -23.66 -20.60 1.85
N GLY A 7 -23.59 -19.67 0.89
CA GLY A 7 -22.61 -18.57 0.92
C GLY A 7 -21.87 -18.29 -0.38
N HIS A 8 -21.17 -19.25 -0.98
CA HIS A 8 -20.33 -18.98 -2.16
C HIS A 8 -20.22 -20.21 -3.08
N PHE A 9 -20.38 -19.97 -4.39
CA PHE A 9 -20.12 -20.93 -5.46
C PHE A 9 -18.63 -20.91 -5.82
N THR A 10 -17.96 -22.07 -5.87
CA THR A 10 -16.63 -22.22 -6.46
C THR A 10 -16.59 -23.42 -7.42
N ASN A 11 -15.81 -23.32 -8.51
CA ASN A 11 -15.67 -24.33 -9.56
C ASN A 11 -14.50 -25.30 -9.29
N LYS A 12 -14.35 -25.80 -8.07
CA LYS A 12 -13.39 -26.87 -7.76
C LYS A 12 -14.13 -28.08 -7.24
N GLU A 13 -14.00 -29.21 -7.93
CA GLU A 13 -14.45 -30.51 -7.43
C GLU A 13 -13.56 -30.91 -6.25
N HIS A 14 -14.08 -30.78 -5.04
CA HIS A 14 -13.49 -31.40 -3.86
C HIS A 14 -14.20 -32.73 -3.59
N ASP A 15 -13.39 -33.78 -3.49
CA ASP A 15 -13.75 -35.07 -2.92
C ASP A 15 -14.28 -34.85 -1.50
N GLY A 16 -15.61 -34.97 -1.35
CA GLY A 16 -16.39 -34.55 -0.19
C GLY A 16 -16.12 -35.30 1.12
N LYS A 17 -14.86 -35.38 1.55
CA LYS A 17 -14.44 -35.87 2.85
C LYS A 17 -13.46 -34.84 3.42
N ASN A 18 -14.00 -34.04 4.34
CA ASN A 18 -13.35 -32.98 5.10
C ASN A 18 -13.34 -31.61 4.39
N CYS A 19 -14.50 -30.92 4.42
CA CYS A 19 -14.54 -29.50 4.12
C CYS A 19 -13.92 -28.76 5.33
N PRO A 20 -12.81 -28.03 5.16
CA PRO A 20 -12.07 -27.42 6.27
C PRO A 20 -12.86 -26.34 7.03
N TYR A 21 -14.10 -26.05 6.60
CA TYR A 21 -14.96 -25.00 7.10
C TYR A 21 -16.17 -25.51 7.93
N ASP A 22 -16.33 -26.83 8.09
CA ASP A 22 -17.54 -27.43 8.70
C ASP A 22 -17.71 -27.14 10.21
N ASN A 23 -16.66 -26.69 10.91
CA ASN A 23 -16.66 -26.40 12.35
C ASN A 23 -16.33 -24.94 12.71
N MET A 24 -16.30 -24.03 11.74
CA MET A 24 -15.95 -22.62 11.96
C MET A 24 -17.20 -21.78 12.25
N SER A 25 -17.14 -20.95 13.28
CA SER A 25 -18.18 -19.96 13.59
C SER A 25 -18.31 -18.91 12.47
N ALA A 26 -19.44 -18.21 12.41
CA ALA A 26 -19.67 -17.17 11.41
C ALA A 26 -18.58 -16.07 11.39
N SER A 27 -17.98 -15.75 12.56
CA SER A 27 -16.86 -14.81 12.67
C SER A 27 -15.54 -15.37 12.11
N GLU A 28 -15.30 -16.67 12.26
CA GLU A 28 -14.11 -17.33 11.73
C GLU A 28 -14.20 -17.49 10.21
N LEU A 29 -15.40 -17.75 9.67
CA LEU A 29 -15.66 -17.77 8.23
C LEU A 29 -15.50 -16.37 7.59
N SER A 30 -15.97 -15.32 8.26
CA SER A 30 -15.79 -13.94 7.78
C SER A 30 -14.31 -13.54 7.77
N SER A 31 -13.55 -13.93 8.81
CA SER A 31 -12.11 -13.66 8.89
C SER A 31 -11.32 -14.41 7.83
N ALA A 32 -11.64 -15.69 7.58
CA ALA A 32 -10.99 -16.50 6.54
C ALA A 32 -11.24 -15.94 5.13
N LEU A 33 -12.45 -15.47 4.84
CA LEU A 33 -12.77 -14.84 3.56
C LEU A 33 -11.95 -13.57 3.32
N VAL A 34 -11.76 -12.75 4.36
CA VAL A 34 -10.90 -11.56 4.30
C VAL A 34 -9.45 -11.96 4.02
N ILE A 35 -8.93 -13.00 4.69
CA ILE A 35 -7.57 -13.51 4.47
C ILE A 35 -7.36 -14.00 3.03
N ASP A 36 -8.31 -14.74 2.47
CA ASP A 36 -8.26 -15.23 1.08
C ASP A 36 -8.29 -14.08 0.07
N THR A 37 -9.13 -13.06 0.29
CA THR A 37 -9.14 -11.86 -0.55
C THR A 37 -7.83 -11.10 -0.48
N GLU A 38 -7.27 -10.90 0.72
CA GLU A 38 -5.96 -10.27 0.89
C GLU A 38 -4.83 -11.06 0.23
N GLN A 39 -4.88 -12.40 0.29
CA GLN A 39 -3.86 -13.23 -0.34
C GLN A 39 -3.92 -13.10 -1.86
N LYS A 40 -5.12 -13.11 -2.45
CA LYS A 40 -5.32 -12.90 -3.89
C LYS A 40 -4.89 -11.50 -4.34
N GLU A 41 -5.17 -10.47 -3.54
CA GLU A 41 -4.68 -9.11 -3.79
C GLU A 41 -3.15 -9.02 -3.66
N ARG A 42 -2.56 -9.69 -2.67
CA ARG A 42 -1.10 -9.81 -2.52
C ARG A 42 -0.47 -10.52 -3.71
N GLU A 43 -1.05 -11.59 -4.22
CA GLU A 43 -0.57 -12.31 -5.39
C GLU A 43 -0.63 -11.45 -6.65
N LYS A 44 -1.75 -10.72 -6.86
CA LYS A 44 -1.88 -9.74 -7.93
C LYS A 44 -0.82 -8.64 -7.81
N TYR A 45 -0.61 -8.11 -6.61
CA TYR A 45 0.43 -7.12 -6.31
C TYR A 45 1.84 -7.65 -6.59
N GLN A 46 2.16 -8.89 -6.17
CA GLN A 46 3.48 -9.49 -6.40
C GLN A 46 3.73 -9.81 -7.88
N ALA A 47 2.72 -10.25 -8.63
CA ALA A 47 2.81 -10.42 -10.07
C ALA A 47 3.12 -9.09 -10.78
N VAL A 48 2.53 -7.99 -10.29
CA VAL A 48 2.75 -6.63 -10.77
C VAL A 48 4.17 -6.18 -10.43
N MET A 49 4.60 -6.31 -9.16
CA MET A 49 5.95 -5.90 -8.71
C MET A 49 7.09 -6.74 -9.29
N SER A 50 6.90 -8.03 -9.52
CA SER A 50 7.93 -8.93 -10.10
C SER A 50 8.24 -8.64 -11.58
N GLY A 51 7.35 -7.91 -12.28
CA GLY A 51 7.64 -7.32 -13.59
C GLY A 51 8.59 -6.12 -13.54
N ALA A 52 8.76 -5.49 -12.37
CA ALA A 52 9.69 -4.39 -12.15
C ALA A 52 11.08 -4.92 -11.74
N ARG A 53 11.82 -5.49 -12.70
CA ARG A 53 13.24 -5.79 -12.50
C ARG A 53 14.02 -4.48 -12.34
N SER A 54 14.56 -4.29 -11.13
CA SER A 54 15.67 -3.41 -10.75
C SER A 54 16.25 -2.53 -11.87
N GLY A 55 15.92 -1.22 -11.85
CA GLY A 55 16.78 -0.17 -12.41
C GLY A 55 16.44 0.41 -13.79
N ALA A 56 15.29 0.10 -14.40
CA ALA A 56 15.04 0.50 -15.81
C ALA A 56 13.58 0.87 -16.15
N LEU A 57 12.85 1.53 -15.24
CA LEU A 57 11.61 2.19 -15.64
C LEU A 57 11.76 3.67 -15.38
N ASP A 58 11.86 4.41 -16.47
CA ASP A 58 11.50 5.84 -16.51
C ASP A 58 10.14 5.99 -15.81
N SER A 59 10.11 6.82 -14.76
CA SER A 59 8.94 7.02 -13.89
C SER A 59 7.71 7.50 -14.66
N GLU A 60 7.93 8.10 -15.84
CA GLU A 60 6.86 8.59 -16.72
C GLU A 60 6.45 7.60 -17.82
N SER A 61 7.06 6.41 -17.89
CA SER A 61 6.66 5.44 -18.89
C SER A 61 5.19 5.01 -18.67
N LYS A 62 4.41 4.86 -19.74
CA LYS A 62 3.00 4.39 -19.67
C LYS A 62 2.84 3.10 -18.87
N ARG A 63 3.88 2.26 -18.85
CA ARG A 63 3.92 1.04 -18.02
C ARG A 63 4.05 1.35 -16.53
N ALA A 64 4.88 2.32 -16.14
CA ALA A 64 5.02 2.74 -14.75
C ALA A 64 3.73 3.38 -14.21
N ILE A 65 3.06 4.21 -15.02
CA ILE A 65 1.78 4.83 -14.65
C ILE A 65 0.68 3.78 -14.46
N ALA A 66 0.47 2.88 -15.43
CA ALA A 66 -0.53 1.80 -15.31
C ALA A 66 -0.23 0.84 -14.15
N HIS A 67 1.05 0.70 -13.80
CA HIS A 67 1.51 -0.10 -12.68
C HIS A 67 1.21 0.57 -11.33
N ALA A 68 1.47 1.88 -11.23
CA ALA A 68 1.12 2.69 -10.05
C ALA A 68 -0.40 2.75 -9.83
N GLU A 69 -1.21 2.92 -10.88
CA GLU A 69 -2.67 2.88 -10.81
C GLU A 69 -3.18 1.57 -10.21
N LEU A 70 -2.62 0.44 -10.65
CA LEU A 70 -3.01 -0.87 -10.16
C LEU A 70 -2.64 -1.08 -8.69
N ILE A 71 -1.49 -0.54 -8.27
CA ILE A 71 -1.06 -0.58 -6.88
C ILE A 71 -1.97 0.31 -6.01
N TYR A 72 -2.29 1.52 -6.46
CA TYR A 72 -3.21 2.43 -5.78
C TYR A 72 -4.57 1.75 -5.59
N GLU A 73 -5.07 1.05 -6.60
CA GLU A 73 -6.32 0.30 -6.51
C GLU A 73 -6.30 -0.77 -5.40
N THR A 74 -5.16 -1.45 -5.19
CA THR A 74 -5.04 -2.40 -4.07
C THR A 74 -5.08 -1.71 -2.71
N PHE A 75 -4.53 -0.50 -2.60
CA PHE A 75 -4.55 0.25 -1.35
C PHE A 75 -5.94 0.81 -1.05
N ARG A 76 -6.61 1.38 -2.05
CA ARG A 76 -7.99 1.85 -1.93
C ARG A 76 -8.96 0.78 -1.42
N ASN A 77 -8.81 -0.45 -1.92
CA ASN A 77 -9.68 -1.57 -1.55
C ASN A 77 -9.31 -2.25 -0.22
N SER A 78 -8.09 -2.04 0.29
CA SER A 78 -7.66 -2.64 1.54
C SER A 78 -8.40 -2.04 2.73
N LYS A 79 -8.86 -2.88 3.67
CA LYS A 79 -9.54 -2.43 4.91
C LYS A 79 -8.71 -2.60 6.18
N VAL A 80 -7.48 -3.10 6.03
CA VAL A 80 -6.63 -3.55 7.14
C VAL A 80 -5.24 -2.91 7.13
N ASP A 81 -4.90 -2.20 6.06
CA ASP A 81 -3.58 -1.61 5.89
C ASP A 81 -3.32 -0.55 6.95
N THR A 82 -4.25 0.38 7.19
CA THR A 82 -4.15 1.39 8.26
C THR A 82 -4.02 0.77 9.65
N VAL A 83 -4.74 -0.33 9.92
CA VAL A 83 -4.60 -1.09 11.17
C VAL A 83 -3.19 -1.66 11.32
N LYS A 84 -2.67 -2.31 10.28
CA LYS A 84 -1.29 -2.87 10.28
C LYS A 84 -0.26 -1.76 10.44
N ILE A 85 -0.39 -0.68 9.68
CA ILE A 85 0.52 0.47 9.75
C ILE A 85 0.48 1.11 11.15
N SER A 86 -0.70 1.23 11.76
CA SER A 86 -0.84 1.73 13.14
C SER A 86 -0.06 0.87 14.14
N GLN A 87 -0.19 -0.46 14.04
CA GLN A 87 0.55 -1.39 14.91
C GLN A 87 2.07 -1.28 14.74
N ILE A 88 2.54 -1.00 13.52
CA ILE A 88 3.97 -0.92 13.19
C ILE A 88 4.58 0.44 13.58
N THR A 89 3.82 1.52 13.41
CA THR A 89 4.32 2.90 13.49
C THR A 89 3.90 3.63 14.76
N GLY A 90 2.86 3.16 15.45
CA GLY A 90 2.24 3.85 16.58
C GLY A 90 1.33 5.02 16.18
N TYR A 91 1.15 5.30 14.88
CA TYR A 91 0.24 6.36 14.44
C TYR A 91 -1.23 5.96 14.67
N PRO A 92 -2.11 6.91 15.04
CA PRO A 92 -3.54 6.65 15.15
C PRO A 92 -4.14 6.18 13.82
N ILE A 93 -5.02 5.19 13.86
CA ILE A 93 -5.72 4.68 12.65
C ILE A 93 -6.43 5.83 11.93
N GLU A 94 -7.08 6.73 12.68
CA GLU A 94 -7.81 7.89 12.16
C GLU A 94 -6.93 8.82 11.31
N ASP A 95 -5.67 9.02 11.70
CA ASP A 95 -4.72 9.83 10.95
C ASP A 95 -4.24 9.11 9.69
N LEU A 96 -4.02 7.80 9.78
CA LEU A 96 -3.65 6.97 8.63
C LEU A 96 -4.77 6.88 7.60
N GLU A 97 -6.04 6.80 8.02
CA GLU A 97 -7.19 6.85 7.12
C GLU A 97 -7.30 8.18 6.39
N LYS A 98 -7.05 9.31 7.08
CA LYS A 98 -7.01 10.63 6.41
C LYS A 98 -5.92 10.71 5.36
N ILE A 99 -4.71 10.22 5.66
CA ILE A 99 -3.61 10.17 4.70
C ILE A 99 -4.01 9.30 3.51
N LYS A 100 -4.53 8.09 3.76
CA LYS A 100 -4.95 7.14 2.73
C LYS A 100 -5.99 7.74 1.79
N GLU A 101 -7.02 8.37 2.35
CA GLU A 101 -8.05 9.07 1.59
C GLU A 101 -7.44 10.19 0.74
N TYR A 102 -6.56 10.99 1.35
CA TYR A 102 -5.92 12.12 0.70
C TYR A 102 -5.05 11.69 -0.49
N ILE A 103 -4.21 10.66 -0.34
CA ILE A 103 -3.22 10.31 -1.37
C ILE A 103 -3.77 9.33 -2.43
N PHE A 104 -4.73 8.46 -2.08
CA PHE A 104 -5.18 7.40 -2.99
C PHE A 104 -6.58 7.61 -3.56
N ASN A 105 -7.46 8.37 -2.89
CA ASN A 105 -8.85 8.59 -3.29
C ASN A 105 -9.13 10.00 -3.83
N ASN A 106 -8.10 10.85 -3.94
CA ASN A 106 -8.24 12.21 -4.45
C ASN A 106 -7.79 12.30 -5.93
N ASP A 107 -8.73 12.70 -6.80
CA ASP A 107 -8.51 12.86 -8.25
C ASP A 107 -7.58 14.03 -8.61
N GLU A 108 -7.18 14.87 -7.64
CA GLU A 108 -6.17 15.93 -7.82
C GLU A 108 -4.75 15.37 -8.07
N PHE A 109 -4.50 14.09 -7.75
CA PHE A 109 -3.17 13.49 -7.77
C PHE A 109 -2.99 12.44 -8.86
N LEU A 110 -1.85 12.48 -9.54
CA LEU A 110 -1.38 11.36 -10.34
C LEU A 110 -0.72 10.33 -9.42
N PRO A 111 -0.91 9.02 -9.66
CA PRO A 111 -0.24 7.99 -8.87
C PRO A 111 1.29 8.14 -8.90
N ASP A 112 1.90 8.17 -7.72
CA ASP A 112 3.34 8.26 -7.54
C ASP A 112 3.91 6.92 -7.06
N TYR A 113 4.95 6.46 -7.75
CA TYR A 113 5.55 5.16 -7.47
C TYR A 113 6.23 5.10 -6.11
N ASP A 114 6.87 6.18 -5.67
CA ASP A 114 7.58 6.21 -4.39
C ASP A 114 6.59 6.24 -3.22
N GLN A 115 5.51 7.02 -3.33
CA GLN A 115 4.39 6.98 -2.38
C GLN A 115 3.80 5.56 -2.28
N ALA A 116 3.59 4.90 -3.43
CA ALA A 116 3.11 3.52 -3.44
C ALA A 116 4.06 2.54 -2.74
N GLN A 117 5.37 2.64 -3.00
CA GLN A 117 6.37 1.81 -2.33
C GLN A 117 6.45 2.10 -0.84
N THR A 118 6.30 3.37 -0.44
CA THR A 118 6.28 3.79 0.97
C THR A 118 5.10 3.15 1.70
N TRP A 119 3.89 3.25 1.16
CA TRP A 119 2.71 2.61 1.75
C TRP A 119 2.86 1.08 1.84
N ASP A 120 3.47 0.47 0.82
CA ASP A 120 3.73 -0.96 0.82
C ASP A 120 4.75 -1.39 1.89
N ARG A 121 5.85 -0.63 2.09
CA ARG A 121 6.80 -0.89 3.18
C ARG A 121 6.15 -0.76 4.55
N LEU A 122 5.36 0.30 4.74
CA LEU A 122 4.60 0.56 5.96
C LEU A 122 3.66 -0.61 6.28
N ARG A 123 2.78 -1.02 5.35
CA ARG A 123 1.81 -2.11 5.63
C ARG A 123 2.46 -3.49 5.79
N LYS A 124 3.67 -3.69 5.23
CA LYS A 124 4.42 -4.97 5.32
C LYS A 124 5.27 -5.09 6.59
N GLY A 125 5.38 -4.03 7.40
CA GLY A 125 6.22 -4.06 8.60
C GLY A 125 7.71 -3.89 8.32
N ASN A 126 8.09 -3.31 7.19
CA ASN A 126 9.49 -3.02 6.86
C ASN A 126 9.72 -1.52 6.59
N PRO A 127 9.29 -0.62 7.49
CA PRO A 127 9.42 0.81 7.26
C PRO A 127 10.89 1.24 7.29
N ILE A 128 11.20 2.26 6.50
CA ILE A 128 12.46 2.99 6.53
C ILE A 128 12.23 4.41 7.05
N GLU A 129 13.29 5.13 7.40
CA GLU A 129 13.18 6.50 7.93
C GLU A 129 12.37 7.43 7.01
N ALA A 130 12.55 7.32 5.69
CA ALA A 130 11.81 8.10 4.71
C ALA A 130 10.28 7.85 4.78
N ASP A 131 9.84 6.67 5.21
CA ASP A 131 8.41 6.35 5.33
C ASP A 131 7.77 7.07 6.52
N TYR A 132 8.51 7.28 7.61
CA TYR A 132 8.03 8.09 8.73
C TYR A 132 8.01 9.58 8.38
N ILE A 133 8.96 10.06 7.58
CA ILE A 133 8.96 11.42 7.05
C ILE A 133 7.76 11.64 6.13
N PHE A 134 7.43 10.65 5.29
CA PHE A 134 6.22 10.66 4.47
C PHE A 134 4.95 10.85 5.32
N LEU A 135 4.74 10.03 6.36
CA LEU A 135 3.56 10.16 7.22
C LEU A 135 3.44 11.55 7.88
N LYS A 136 4.57 12.11 8.34
CA LYS A 136 4.61 13.47 8.90
C LYS A 136 4.32 14.54 7.86
N HIS A 137 4.86 14.39 6.66
CA HIS A 137 4.62 15.29 5.52
C HIS A 137 3.14 15.35 5.19
N GLU A 138 2.51 14.20 4.92
CA GLU A 138 1.10 14.14 4.51
C GLU A 138 0.15 14.68 5.58
N LEU A 139 0.42 14.40 6.86
CA LEU A 139 -0.39 14.97 7.96
C LEU A 139 -0.24 16.48 8.09
N LEU A 140 0.99 16.99 7.94
CA LEU A 140 1.23 18.44 8.00
C LEU A 140 0.58 19.13 6.80
N GLU A 141 0.68 18.56 5.60
CA GLU A 141 0.02 19.07 4.39
C GLU A 141 -1.50 19.14 4.58
N LEU A 142 -2.12 18.04 5.04
CA LEU A 142 -3.55 17.98 5.36
C LEU A 142 -3.96 19.03 6.40
N SER A 143 -3.13 19.27 7.42
CA SER A 143 -3.41 20.30 8.42
C SER A 143 -3.50 21.69 7.80
N TYR A 144 -2.68 22.00 6.78
CA TYR A 144 -2.73 23.26 6.05
C TYR A 144 -3.90 23.31 5.06
N ARG A 145 -4.22 22.19 4.39
CA ARG A 145 -5.42 22.07 3.54
C ARG A 145 -6.69 22.38 4.35
N ASN A 146 -6.79 21.85 5.56
CA ASN A 146 -7.91 22.09 6.47
C ASN A 146 -8.01 23.55 6.95
N GLN A 147 -6.91 24.30 6.91
CA GLN A 147 -6.88 25.75 7.17
C GLN A 147 -7.23 26.58 5.92
N GLY A 148 -7.58 25.95 4.80
CA GLY A 148 -7.95 26.60 3.55
C GLY A 148 -6.78 26.97 2.65
N TYR A 149 -5.57 26.44 2.89
CA TYR A 149 -4.45 26.67 1.98
C TYR A 149 -4.60 25.87 0.70
N SER A 150 -4.16 26.44 -0.42
CA SER A 150 -4.07 25.70 -1.68
C SER A 150 -3.08 24.55 -1.56
N TYR A 151 -3.30 23.50 -2.35
CA TYR A 151 -2.39 22.35 -2.43
C TYR A 151 -0.92 22.77 -2.55
N LYS A 152 -0.58 23.62 -3.53
CA LYS A 152 0.80 24.08 -3.76
C LYS A 152 1.42 24.74 -2.53
N LYS A 153 0.64 25.53 -1.78
CA LYS A 153 1.13 26.21 -0.58
C LYS A 153 1.27 25.22 0.58
N ALA A 154 0.30 24.35 0.78
CA ALA A 154 0.33 23.32 1.81
C ALA A 154 1.53 22.38 1.59
N HIS A 155 1.71 21.90 0.36
CA HIS A 155 2.82 21.04 -0.05
C HIS A 155 4.17 21.71 0.16
N TYR A 156 4.34 22.96 -0.27
CA TYR A 156 5.58 23.70 -0.04
C TYR A 156 5.95 23.83 1.44
N LEU A 157 4.97 24.07 2.31
CA LEU A 157 5.21 24.17 3.76
C LEU A 157 5.51 22.80 4.38
N ALA A 158 4.79 21.76 3.99
CA ALA A 158 5.06 20.40 4.44
C ALA A 158 6.44 19.92 4.00
N GLU A 159 6.83 20.17 2.74
CA GLU A 159 8.12 19.80 2.15
C GLU A 159 9.30 20.54 2.81
N LYS A 160 9.07 21.75 3.32
CA LYS A 160 10.08 22.51 4.06
C LYS A 160 10.39 21.88 5.42
N GLU A 161 9.38 21.38 6.13
CA GLU A 161 9.55 20.79 7.47
C GLU A 161 9.89 19.29 7.39
N TYR A 162 9.23 18.56 6.49
CA TYR A 162 9.36 17.12 6.28
C TYR A 162 9.62 16.85 4.80
N ASN A 163 10.88 17.00 4.39
CA ASN A 163 11.27 16.86 2.99
C ASN A 163 11.33 15.38 2.56
N TYR A 164 10.18 14.85 2.16
CA TYR A 164 10.04 13.45 1.77
C TYR A 164 10.83 13.14 0.50
N ALA A 165 10.81 14.04 -0.49
CA ALA A 165 11.48 13.85 -1.76
C ALA A 165 12.99 13.65 -1.59
N LYS A 166 13.63 14.45 -0.72
CA LYS A 166 15.05 14.27 -0.37
C LYS A 166 15.28 12.98 0.39
N ALA A 167 14.46 12.68 1.39
CA ALA A 167 14.63 11.50 2.23
C ALA A 167 14.60 10.19 1.41
N ILE A 168 13.63 10.05 0.50
CA ILE A 168 13.52 8.86 -0.34
C ILE A 168 14.67 8.76 -1.34
N LYS A 169 15.11 9.90 -1.90
CA LYS A 169 16.26 9.96 -2.80
C LYS A 169 17.55 9.52 -2.10
N GLU A 170 17.83 10.04 -0.90
CA GLU A 170 19.02 9.67 -0.13
C GLU A 170 19.04 8.18 0.23
N TRP A 171 17.89 7.62 0.59
CA TRP A 171 17.76 6.18 0.85
C TRP A 171 18.07 5.34 -0.41
N LYS A 172 17.52 5.73 -1.57
CA LYS A 172 17.79 5.07 -2.85
C LYS A 172 19.28 5.12 -3.22
N ASP A 173 19.89 6.31 -3.12
CA ASP A 173 21.30 6.51 -3.43
C ASP A 173 22.21 5.68 -2.51
N GLY A 174 21.88 5.61 -1.21
CA GLY A 174 22.58 4.75 -0.25
C GLY A 174 22.52 3.26 -0.62
N ASN A 175 21.37 2.79 -1.10
CA ASN A 175 21.20 1.39 -1.51
C ASN A 175 21.92 1.05 -2.82
N ILE A 176 21.99 1.99 -3.77
CA ILE A 176 22.76 1.82 -5.01
C ILE A 176 24.24 1.61 -4.68
N LYS A 177 24.80 2.43 -3.77
CA LYS A 177 26.20 2.32 -3.32
C LYS A 177 26.50 0.96 -2.69
N LYS A 178 25.61 0.46 -1.82
CA LYS A 178 25.76 -0.88 -1.19
C LYS A 178 25.77 -2.03 -2.19
N LYS A 179 24.97 -1.96 -3.26
CA LYS A 179 24.96 -2.98 -4.33
C LYS A 179 26.22 -2.93 -5.20
N GLY A 180 26.81 -1.76 -5.39
CA GLY A 180 28.08 -1.60 -6.11
C GLY A 180 29.29 -2.16 -5.35
N SER A 181 29.28 -2.10 -4.02
CA SER A 181 30.37 -2.61 -3.16
C SER A 181 30.36 -4.12 -2.92
N ASN A 182 29.22 -4.80 -3.12
CA ASN A 182 29.10 -6.27 -2.99
C ASN A 182 29.48 -7.05 -4.28
N LYS A 183 30.05 -6.38 -5.28
CA LYS A 183 30.69 -6.99 -6.46
C LYS A 183 32.22 -6.95 -6.29
N LYS A 184 32.78 -7.76 -5.40
CA LYS A 184 34.19 -8.12 -5.38
C LYS A 184 34.35 -9.56 -4.94
#